data_AF-A0A847EKZ6-F1
#
_entry.id   AF-A0A847EKZ6-F1
#
_cell.length_a   1.000
_cell.length_b   1.000
_cell.length_c   1.000
_cell.angle_alpha   90.00
_cell.angle_beta   90.00
_cell.angle_gamma   90.00
#
_symmetry.space_group_name_H-M   'P 1'
#
loop_
_entity.id
_entity.type
_entity.pdbx_description
1 polymer ?
#
loop_
_entity_poly.entity_id
_entity_poly.type
_entity_poly.pdbx_seq_one_letter_code
_entity_poly.pdbx_strand_id
1 'polypeptide(L)' 'LVIPHITRFLVGPNFKILLPVSMVLGALFMLVVDDFARTVISGEIPVGVITSIVGAPLFIYLMFKGRRTWV' A
#
# COMPACT_ATOMS: atom_id res chain seq x y z
N LEU A 1 1.13 4.14 -4.42
CA LEU A 1 0.16 3.50 -5.34
C LEU A 1 -0.77 2.53 -4.63
N VAL A 2 -0.24 1.55 -3.89
CA VAL A 2 -1.02 0.50 -3.19
C VAL A 2 -2.03 1.07 -2.18
N ILE A 3 -1.57 1.91 -1.26
CA ILE A 3 -2.39 2.43 -0.13
C ILE A 3 -3.69 3.13 -0.57
N PRO A 4 -3.67 4.12 -1.49
CA PRO A 4 -4.92 4.79 -1.90
C PRO A 4 -5.89 3.84 -2.63
N HIS A 5 -5.39 2.80 -3.31
CA HIS A 5 -6.25 1.80 -3.94
C HIS A 5 -6.91 0.89 -2.90
N ILE A 6 -6.15 0.36 -1.93
CA ILE A 6 -6.69 -0.42 -0.82
C ILE A 6 -7.73 0.41 -0.05
N THR A 7 -7.40 1.67 0.23
CA THR A 7 -8.31 2.60 0.91
C THR A 7 -9.60 2.78 0.10
N ARG A 8 -9.51 2.97 -1.22
CA ARG A 8 -10.68 3.08 -2.10
C ARG A 8 -11.55 1.83 -2.09
N PHE A 9 -10.97 0.63 -1.95
CA PHE A 9 -11.75 -0.61 -1.77
C PHE A 9 -12.43 -0.68 -0.40
N LEU A 10 -11.84 -0.09 0.64
CA LEU A 10 -12.35 -0.14 2.01
C LEU A 10 -13.46 0.90 2.29
N VAL A 11 -13.26 2.15 1.86
CA VAL A 11 -14.15 3.29 2.18
C VAL A 11 -14.86 3.89 0.96
N GLY A 12 -14.61 3.35 -0.24
CA GLY A 12 -15.19 3.84 -1.49
C GLY A 12 -14.47 5.06 -2.09
N PRO A 13 -15.01 5.66 -3.17
CA PRO A 13 -14.34 6.70 -3.96
C PRO A 13 -14.49 8.12 -3.42
N ASN A 14 -15.17 8.35 -2.29
CA ASN A 14 -15.38 9.69 -1.75
C ASN A 14 -14.07 10.28 -1.20
N PHE A 15 -13.48 11.24 -1.92
CA PHE A 15 -12.20 11.87 -1.58
C PHE A 15 -12.17 12.50 -0.19
N LYS A 16 -13.29 12.99 0.36
CA LYS A 16 -13.34 13.57 1.71
C LYS A 16 -12.99 12.56 2.81
N ILE A 17 -13.29 11.28 2.58
CA ILE A 17 -13.03 10.19 3.52
C ILE A 17 -11.78 9.42 3.09
N LEU A 18 -11.60 9.20 1.79
CA LEU A 18 -10.48 8.46 1.23
C LEU A 18 -9.14 9.14 1.53
N LEU A 19 -9.04 10.48 1.41
CA LEU A 19 -7.79 11.19 1.69
C LEU A 19 -7.30 10.98 3.13
N PRO A 20 -8.06 11.33 4.19
CA PRO A 20 -7.60 11.16 5.56
C PRO A 20 -7.33 9.70 5.90
N VAL A 21 -8.18 8.77 5.45
CA VAL A 21 -7.99 7.33 5.72
C VAL A 21 -6.73 6.81 5.02
N SER A 22 -6.45 7.24 3.79
CA SER A 22 -5.26 6.83 3.05
C SER A 22 -3.97 7.38 3.65
N MET A 23 -4.02 8.59 4.24
CA MET A 23 -2.89 9.16 4.98
C MET A 23 -2.57 8.33 6.23
N VAL A 24 -3.59 8.01 7.03
CA VAL A 24 -3.43 7.23 8.26
C VAL A 24 -2.93 5.81 7.95
N LEU A 25 -3.58 5.11 7.01
CA LEU A 25 -3.16 3.77 6.59
C LEU A 25 -1.75 3.77 5.99
N GLY A 26 -1.41 4.80 5.21
CA GLY A 26 -0.08 4.93 4.61
C GLY A 26 1.02 5.19 5.63
N ALA A 27 0.75 6.06 6.61
CA ALA A 27 1.68 6.33 7.71
C ALA A 27 1.91 5.07 8.56
N LEU A 28 0.84 4.37 8.93
CA LEU A 28 0.95 3.12 9.71
C LEU A 28 1.74 2.05 8.95
N PHE A 29 1.45 1.87 7.65
CA PHE A 29 2.18 0.93 6.81
C PHE A 29 3.67 1.27 6.74
N MET A 30 4.03 2.55 6.54
CA MET A 30 5.42 2.97 6.47
C MET A 30 6.16 2.77 7.79
N LEU A 31 5.52 3.05 8.94
CA LEU A 31 6.13 2.79 10.26
C LEU A 31 6.46 1.31 10.46
N VAL A 32 5.52 0.42 10.13
CA VAL A 32 5.75 -1.03 10.24
C VAL A 32 6.87 -1.49 9.31
N VAL A 33 6.89 -0.99 8.07
CA VAL A 33 7.93 -1.37 7.11
C VAL A 33 9.30 -0.84 7.52
N ASP A 34 9.41 0.40 8.01
CA ASP A 34 10.68 0.97 8.48
C ASP A 34 11.22 0.21 9.70
N ASP A 35 10.36 -0.11 10.66
CA ASP A 35 10.74 -0.91 11.84
C ASP A 35 11.22 -2.32 11.43
N PHE A 36 10.53 -2.95 10.49
CA PHE A 36 10.94 -4.24 9.94
C PHE A 36 12.26 -4.15 9.16
N ALA A 37 12.48 -3.07 8.41
CA ALA A 37 13.73 -2.84 7.68
C ALA A 37 14.94 -2.76 8.62
N ARG A 38 14.75 -2.13 9.80
CA ARG A 38 15.79 -1.96 10.81
C ARG A 38 16.07 -3.23 11.63
N THR A 39 15.10 -4.12 11.76
CA THR A 39 15.19 -5.29 12.66
C THR A 39 15.63 -6.59 11.97
N VAL A 40 15.38 -6.74 10.67
CA VAL A 40 15.55 -8.03 9.97
C VAL A 40 17.01 -8.36 9.63
N ILE A 41 17.85 -7.38 9.31
CA ILE A 41 19.28 -7.57 9.01
C ILE A 41 20.07 -6.42 9.63
N SER A 42 21.25 -6.70 10.17
CA SER A 42 22.18 -5.69 10.73
C SER A 42 22.76 -4.69 9.70
N GLY A 43 22.19 -4.63 8.50
CA GLY A 43 22.59 -3.78 7.38
C GLY A 43 21.39 -3.04 6.83
N GLU A 44 21.64 -1.91 6.17
CA GLU A 44 20.57 -1.03 5.68
C GLU A 44 19.84 -1.66 4.49
N ILE A 45 18.75 -2.38 4.75
CA ILE A 45 17.84 -2.81 3.69
C ILE A 45 17.08 -1.58 3.21
N PRO A 46 17.09 -1.25 1.91
CA PRO A 46 16.26 -0.18 1.40
C PRO A 46 14.79 -0.52 1.61
N VAL A 47 14.05 0.37 2.29
CA VAL A 47 12.60 0.28 2.50
C VAL A 47 11.84 0.06 1.18
N GLY A 48 12.39 0.54 0.07
CA GLY A 48 11.90 0.28 -1.29
C GLY A 48 11.81 -1.21 -1.66
N VAL A 49 12.73 -2.05 -1.20
CA VAL A 49 12.73 -3.49 -1.47
C VAL A 49 11.57 -4.17 -0.74
N ILE A 50 11.40 -3.87 0.54
CA ILE A 50 10.34 -4.45 1.38
C ILE A 50 8.96 -4.02 0.88
N THR A 51 8.81 -2.72 0.57
CA THR A 51 7.55 -2.21 0.00
C THR A 51 7.26 -2.79 -1.39
N SER A 52 8.27 -3.09 -2.20
CA SER A 52 8.10 -3.71 -3.52
C SER A 52 7.64 -5.17 -3.44
N ILE A 53 8.10 -5.92 -2.44
CA ILE A 53 7.63 -7.30 -2.18
C ILE A 53 6.13 -7.32 -1.88
N VAL A 54 5.62 -6.32 -1.16
CA VAL A 54 4.19 -6.18 -0.88
C VAL A 54 3.45 -5.60 -2.09
N GLY A 55 4.03 -4.60 -2.74
CA GLY A 55 3.39 -3.83 -3.80
C GLY A 55 3.25 -4.58 -5.12
N ALA A 56 4.22 -5.41 -5.50
CA ALA A 56 4.20 -6.14 -6.77
C ALA A 56 3.05 -7.18 -6.83
N PRO A 57 2.86 -8.07 -5.83
CA PRO A 57 1.72 -9.00 -5.81
C PRO A 57 0.37 -8.27 -5.81
N LEU A 58 0.27 -7.18 -5.05
CA LEU A 58 -0.93 -6.35 -5.00
C LEU A 58 -1.23 -5.70 -6.35
N PHE A 59 -0.21 -5.18 -7.03
CA PHE A 59 -0.37 -4.59 -8.35
C PHE A 59 -0.81 -5.64 -9.38
N ILE A 60 -0.20 -6.82 -9.36
CA ILE A 60 -0.60 -7.95 -10.21
C ILE A 60 -2.04 -8.35 -9.92
N TYR A 61 -2.42 -8.51 -8.65
CA TYR A 61 -3.79 -8.83 -8.24
C TYR A 61 -4.80 -7.79 -8.74
N LEU A 62 -4.48 -6.51 -8.59
CA LEU A 62 -5.31 -5.41 -9.10
C LEU A 62 -5.41 -5.41 -10.62
N MET A 63 -4.33 -5.73 -11.34
CA MET A 63 -4.33 -5.85 -12.80
C MET A 63 -5.26 -6.98 -13.27
N PHE A 64 -5.27 -8.13 -12.59
CA PHE A 64 -6.21 -9.21 -12.87
C PHE A 64 -7.66 -8.82 -12.56
N LYS A 65 -7.89 -8.08 -11.46
CA LYS A 65 -9.22 -7.65 -11.04
C LYS A 65 -9.77 -6.48 -11.87
N GLY A 66 -8.90 -5.62 -12.40
CA GLY A 66 -9.21 -4.41 -13.17
C GLY A 66 -9.82 -4.64 -14.55
N ARG A 67 -10.00 -5.90 -14.96
CA ARG A 67 -10.77 -6.26 -16.17
C ARG A 67 -12.28 -6.01 -16.05
N ARG A 68 -12.79 -5.60 -14.89
CA ARG A 68 -14.17 -5.14 -14.74
C ARG A 68 -14.21 -3.64 -14.99
N THR A 69 -14.48 -3.29 -16.24
CA THR A 69 -14.82 -1.95 -16.71
C THR A 69 -15.76 -1.28 -15.71
N TRP A 70 -15.32 -0.14 -15.16
CA TRP A 70 -16.22 0.86 -14.61
C TRP A 70 -17.04 1.40 -15.79
N VAL A 71 -18.23 0.83 -15.98
CA VAL A 71 -19.30 1.41 -16.80
C VAL A 71 -20.17 2.24 -15.87
#